data_AF-M0P3G2-F1
#
_entry.id   AF-M0P3G2-F1
#
_cell.length_a   1.000
_cell.length_b   1.000
_cell.length_c   1.000
_cell.angle_alpha   90.00
_cell.angle_beta   90.00
_cell.angle_gamma   90.00
#
_symmetry.space_group_name_H-M   'P 1'
#
loop_
_entity.id
_entity.type
_entity.pdbx_description
1 polymer ?
#
loop_
_entity_poly.entity_id
_entity_poly.type
_entity_poly.pdbx_seq_one_letter_code
_entity_poly.pdbx_strand_id
1 'polypeptide(L)'
;MFERFSSGYYLGELYVEPHDGERAVIQRVDHEHVNEQLYADGEGVERLDAPLVMKVGGGHIPVGGDDDVPSGTLAIPQEIADETLPDRRNVLLADADRAETLLRWEGWEPHVNA
;
A
#
# COMPACT_ATOMS: atom_id res chain seq x y z
N MET A 1 8.45 9.51 0.61
CA MET A 1 9.11 9.04 1.84
C MET A 1 8.06 8.97 2.92
N PHE A 2 7.98 7.85 3.65
CA PHE A 2 7.03 7.66 4.75
C PHE A 2 7.73 7.88 6.09
N GLU A 3 7.09 8.61 6.99
CA GLU A 3 7.63 8.93 8.32
C GLU A 3 6.75 8.34 9.41
N ARG A 4 7.34 7.84 10.50
CA ARG A 4 6.54 7.20 11.55
C ARG A 4 5.62 8.23 12.22
N PHE A 5 4.32 7.99 12.12
CA PHE A 5 3.29 8.88 12.63
C PHE A 5 2.68 8.38 13.95
N SER A 6 2.53 7.06 14.08
CA SER A 6 1.97 6.42 15.28
C SER A 6 2.55 5.01 15.46
N SER A 7 2.12 4.31 16.51
CA SER A 7 2.56 2.94 16.78
C SER A 7 2.19 1.93 15.70
N GLY A 8 1.21 2.24 14.83
CA GLY A 8 0.73 1.33 13.78
C GLY A 8 0.77 1.92 12.37
N TYR A 9 1.26 3.15 12.21
CA TYR A 9 1.17 3.87 10.94
C TYR A 9 2.38 4.78 10.67
N TYR A 10 2.71 4.85 9.38
CA TYR A 10 3.60 5.84 8.79
C TYR A 10 2.78 6.80 7.92
N LEU A 11 3.15 8.07 7.89
CA LEU A 11 2.52 9.11 7.08
C LEU A 11 3.42 9.44 5.88
N GLY A 12 2.83 9.56 4.69
CA GLY A 12 3.50 10.04 3.49
C GLY A 12 2.56 10.87 2.63
N GLU A 13 3.09 11.54 1.62
CA GLU A 13 2.32 12.21 0.57
C GLU A 13 2.55 11.47 -0.75
N LEU A 14 1.47 11.14 -1.45
CA LEU A 14 1.48 10.54 -2.78
C LEU A 14 0.58 11.35 -3.72
N TYR A 15 0.89 11.32 -5.02
CA TYR A 15 -0.07 11.71 -6.03
C TYR A 15 -1.09 10.57 -6.18
N VAL A 16 -2.36 10.84 -5.95
CA VAL A 16 -3.41 9.81 -6.02
C VAL A 16 -4.24 10.05 -7.26
N GLU A 17 -4.41 9.01 -8.08
CA GLU A 17 -5.18 9.09 -9.32
C GLU A 17 -6.09 7.87 -9.52
N PRO A 18 -7.25 8.04 -10.17
CA PRO A 18 -8.08 6.92 -10.57
C PRO A 18 -7.45 6.13 -11.73
N HIS A 19 -7.59 4.81 -11.74
CA HIS A 19 -7.26 3.95 -12.87
C HIS A 19 -8.31 2.87 -13.11
N ASP A 20 -8.26 2.23 -14.28
CA ASP A 20 -9.22 1.21 -14.73
C ASP A 20 -8.94 -0.21 -14.16
N GLY A 21 -8.04 -0.35 -13.19
CA GLY A 21 -7.69 -1.65 -12.61
C GLY A 21 -8.53 -1.99 -11.39
N GLU A 22 -8.60 -3.29 -11.07
CA GLU A 22 -9.45 -3.81 -9.98
C GLU A 22 -8.87 -3.60 -8.57
N ARG A 23 -7.58 -3.26 -8.46
CA ARG A 23 -6.87 -3.11 -7.19
C ARG A 23 -6.01 -1.88 -7.20
N ALA A 24 -5.85 -1.24 -6.04
CA ALA A 24 -4.93 -0.13 -5.90
C ALA A 24 -3.48 -0.61 -6.06
N VAL A 25 -2.68 0.22 -6.71
CA VAL A 25 -1.27 -0.09 -7.01
C VAL A 25 -0.39 1.15 -6.90
N ILE A 26 0.85 0.93 -6.51
CA ILE A 26 1.95 1.92 -6.60
C ILE A 26 3.04 1.35 -7.51
N GLN A 27 4.05 2.16 -7.81
CA GLN A 27 5.19 1.70 -8.59
C GLN A 27 5.88 0.49 -7.92
N ARG A 28 6.20 -0.55 -8.70
CA ARG A 28 6.73 -1.83 -8.19
C ARG A 28 8.01 -1.71 -7.36
N VAL A 29 8.97 -0.90 -7.79
CA VAL A 29 10.22 -0.68 -7.04
C VAL A 29 9.95 0.05 -5.71
N ASP A 30 9.05 1.05 -5.70
CA ASP A 30 8.61 1.73 -4.48
C ASP A 30 7.92 0.74 -3.53
N HIS A 31 7.07 -0.15 -4.07
CA HIS A 31 6.39 -1.20 -3.30
C HIS A 31 7.36 -2.17 -2.63
N GLU A 32 8.33 -2.69 -3.39
CA GLU A 32 9.32 -3.62 -2.90
C GLU A 32 10.22 -2.94 -1.85
N HIS A 33 10.64 -1.70 -2.09
CA HIS A 33 11.48 -0.95 -1.15
C HIS A 33 10.74 -0.58 0.15
N VAL A 34 9.42 -0.39 0.10
CA VAL A 34 8.61 -0.20 1.31
C VAL A 34 8.46 -1.52 2.07
N ASN A 35 8.21 -2.62 1.37
CA ASN A 35 8.17 -3.96 2.00
C ASN A 35 9.51 -4.27 2.69
N GLU A 36 10.63 -4.05 2.01
CA GLU A 36 11.98 -4.32 2.54
C GLU A 36 12.26 -3.52 3.83
N GLN A 37 11.77 -2.28 3.92
CA GLN A 37 12.04 -1.44 5.08
C GLN A 37 11.10 -1.67 6.26
N LEU A 38 9.86 -2.11 6.00
CA LEU A 38 8.80 -2.08 7.02
C LEU A 38 8.20 -3.43 7.33
N TYR A 39 8.22 -4.37 6.38
CA TYR A 39 7.54 -5.67 6.47
C TYR A 39 8.53 -6.83 6.51
N ALA A 40 9.74 -6.61 6.03
CA ALA A 40 10.87 -7.51 6.15
C ALA A 40 11.53 -7.41 7.53
N ASP A 41 12.03 -8.55 8.01
CA ASP A 41 12.79 -8.70 9.25
C ASP A 41 14.31 -8.57 9.00
N GLY A 42 14.75 -8.57 7.72
CA GLY A 42 16.14 -8.47 7.30
C GLY A 42 16.90 -9.80 7.34
N GLU A 43 16.19 -10.93 7.47
CA GLU A 43 16.77 -12.27 7.61
C GLU A 43 16.34 -13.22 6.49
N GLY A 44 17.30 -13.73 5.72
CA GLY A 44 17.05 -14.79 4.73
C GLY A 44 16.47 -14.28 3.41
N VAL A 45 15.53 -15.04 2.83
CA VAL A 45 14.84 -14.69 1.58
C VAL A 45 13.49 -14.11 1.94
N GLU A 46 13.28 -12.84 1.63
CA GLU A 46 12.11 -12.09 2.07
C GLU A 46 11.13 -11.85 0.92
N ARG A 47 9.82 -11.84 1.26
CA ARG A 47 8.77 -11.52 0.29
C ARG A 47 8.56 -10.02 0.25
N LEU A 48 8.93 -9.41 -0.88
CA LEU A 48 8.76 -7.98 -1.13
C LEU A 48 7.48 -7.67 -1.94
N ASP A 49 6.71 -8.71 -2.24
CA ASP A 49 5.46 -8.69 -3.01
C ASP A 49 4.21 -8.73 -2.12
N ALA A 50 4.36 -8.69 -0.80
CA ALA A 50 3.23 -8.66 0.12
C ALA A 50 2.43 -7.35 -0.05
N PRO A 51 1.08 -7.41 -0.13
CA PRO A 51 0.27 -6.22 -0.26
C PRO A 51 0.49 -5.26 0.90
N LEU A 52 0.82 -4.01 0.58
CA LEU A 52 0.82 -2.93 1.55
C LEU A 52 -0.62 -2.57 1.90
N VAL A 53 -0.89 -2.10 3.12
CA VAL A 53 -2.21 -1.55 3.46
C VAL A 53 -2.09 -0.06 3.68
N MET A 54 -2.71 0.71 2.78
CA MET A 54 -2.71 2.17 2.84
C MET A 54 -4.10 2.69 3.19
N LYS A 55 -4.15 3.78 3.95
CA LYS A 55 -5.38 4.53 4.21
C LYS A 55 -5.31 5.87 3.51
N VAL A 56 -6.29 6.10 2.64
CA VAL A 56 -6.51 7.36 1.93
C VAL A 56 -7.93 7.84 2.25
N GLY A 57 -8.04 9.08 2.72
CA GLY A 57 -9.32 9.59 3.21
C GLY A 57 -9.90 8.72 4.34
N GLY A 58 -11.07 8.12 4.09
CA GLY A 58 -11.83 7.35 5.08
C GLY A 58 -11.50 5.86 5.17
N GLY A 59 -10.89 5.27 4.14
CA GLY A 59 -10.81 3.81 3.98
C GLY A 59 -9.39 3.25 3.90
N HIS A 60 -9.21 2.01 4.37
CA HIS A 60 -8.01 1.21 4.18
C HIS A 60 -8.15 0.37 2.92
N ILE A 61 -7.10 0.29 2.13
CA ILE A 61 -7.10 -0.38 0.82
C ILE A 61 -5.79 -1.18 0.70
N PRO A 62 -5.86 -2.46 0.29
CA PRO A 62 -4.67 -3.23 -0.10
C PRO A 62 -4.05 -2.65 -1.38
N VAL A 63 -2.73 -2.50 -1.39
CA VAL A 63 -1.96 -1.88 -2.47
C VAL A 63 -0.88 -2.84 -2.94
N GLY A 64 -0.88 -3.14 -4.23
CA GLY A 64 0.18 -3.93 -4.88
C GLY A 64 1.23 -3.06 -5.57
N GLY A 65 2.26 -3.71 -6.11
CA GLY A 65 3.22 -3.09 -7.02
C GLY A 65 2.83 -3.29 -8.48
N ASP A 66 3.01 -2.27 -9.32
CA ASP A 66 2.83 -2.30 -10.77
C ASP A 66 3.96 -1.50 -11.47
N ASP A 67 4.42 -1.95 -12.65
CA ASP A 67 5.51 -1.30 -13.39
C ASP A 67 5.02 -0.11 -14.22
N ASP A 68 3.72 -0.06 -14.55
CA ASP A 68 3.12 1.00 -15.37
C ASP A 68 2.78 2.25 -14.56
N VAL A 69 2.85 2.18 -13.23
CA VAL A 69 2.56 3.30 -12.33
C VAL A 69 3.81 4.15 -12.10
N PRO A 70 3.77 5.48 -12.25
CA PRO A 70 4.91 6.33 -11.94
C PRO A 70 5.28 6.29 -10.45
N SER A 71 6.58 6.38 -10.15
CA SER A 71 7.04 6.49 -8.75
C SER A 71 6.39 7.69 -8.04
N GLY A 72 6.06 7.49 -6.75
CA GLY A 72 5.34 8.48 -5.95
C GLY A 72 3.85 8.63 -6.28
N THR A 73 3.29 7.72 -7.08
CA THR A 73 1.87 7.69 -7.45
C THR A 73 1.18 6.48 -6.85
N LEU A 74 -0.03 6.70 -6.32
CA LEU A 74 -0.97 5.67 -5.91
C LEU A 74 -2.15 5.71 -6.88
N ALA A 75 -2.22 4.71 -7.75
CA ALA A 75 -3.38 4.50 -8.58
C ALA A 75 -4.43 3.74 -7.77
N ILE A 76 -5.66 4.25 -7.72
CA ILE A 76 -6.80 3.56 -7.09
C ILE A 76 -7.92 3.24 -8.08
N PRO A 77 -8.68 2.15 -7.91
CA PRO A 77 -9.81 1.83 -8.77
C PRO A 77 -10.84 2.97 -8.84
N GLN A 78 -11.40 3.20 -10.02
CA GLN A 78 -12.41 4.25 -10.24
C GLN A 78 -13.62 4.13 -9.29
N GLU A 79 -13.97 2.91 -8.89
CA GLU A 79 -15.12 2.63 -8.02
C GLU A 79 -14.96 3.18 -6.60
N ILE A 80 -13.72 3.38 -6.15
CA ILE A 80 -13.40 3.90 -4.83
C ILE A 80 -12.77 5.30 -4.88
N ALA A 81 -12.48 5.79 -6.08
CA ALA A 81 -11.98 7.14 -6.29
C ALA A 81 -13.05 8.18 -5.98
N ASP A 82 -12.68 9.21 -5.24
CA ASP A 82 -13.54 10.36 -5.01
C ASP A 82 -13.45 11.37 -6.17
N GLU A 83 -14.47 12.22 -6.31
CA GLU A 83 -14.58 13.22 -7.38
C GLU A 83 -13.50 14.32 -7.35
N THR A 84 -12.69 14.36 -6.28
CA THR A 84 -11.64 15.36 -6.10
C THR A 84 -10.25 14.84 -6.50
N LEU A 85 -10.20 13.70 -7.18
CA LEU A 85 -8.99 13.11 -7.78
C LEU A 85 -8.91 13.41 -9.29
N PRO A 86 -7.70 13.51 -9.86
CA PRO A 86 -6.41 13.24 -9.23
C PRO A 86 -5.87 14.44 -8.42
N ASP A 87 -5.24 14.17 -7.28
CA ASP A 87 -4.66 15.20 -6.40
C ASP A 87 -3.58 14.63 -5.46
N ARG A 88 -2.76 15.49 -4.86
CA ARG A 88 -1.83 15.05 -3.82
C ARG A 88 -2.54 14.83 -2.49
N ARG A 89 -2.34 13.64 -1.90
CA ARG A 89 -3.00 13.26 -0.65
C ARG A 89 -2.00 12.75 0.36
N ASN A 90 -2.31 13.06 1.62
CA ASN A 90 -1.71 12.37 2.76
C ASN A 90 -2.23 10.93 2.80
N VAL A 91 -1.30 9.99 2.91
CA VAL A 91 -1.54 8.55 2.96
C VAL A 91 -0.95 8.00 4.25
N LEU A 92 -1.75 7.22 4.98
CA LEU A 92 -1.27 6.48 6.15
C LEU A 92 -0.99 5.04 5.74
N LEU A 93 0.28 4.64 5.77
CA LEU A 93 0.71 3.28 5.55
C LEU A 93 0.69 2.51 6.87
N ALA A 94 -0.02 1.39 6.92
CA ALA A 94 0.01 0.48 8.05
C ALA A 94 1.36 -0.26 8.13
N ASP A 95 1.86 -0.48 9.34
CA ASP A 95 2.97 -1.42 9.55
C ASP A 95 2.52 -2.88 9.36
N ALA A 96 3.48 -3.81 9.40
CA ALA A 96 3.25 -5.22 9.09
C ALA A 96 2.15 -5.86 9.97
N ASP A 97 2.23 -5.68 11.29
CA ASP A 97 1.25 -6.21 12.25
C ASP A 97 -0.16 -5.66 11.97
N ARG A 98 -0.25 -4.36 11.70
CA ARG A 98 -1.53 -3.71 11.42
C ARG A 98 -2.09 -4.14 10.07
N ALA A 99 -1.24 -4.28 9.07
CA ALA A 99 -1.60 -4.73 7.73
C ALA A 99 -2.11 -6.17 7.76
N GLU A 100 -1.42 -7.10 8.43
CA GLU A 100 -1.87 -8.49 8.60
C GLU A 100 -3.26 -8.54 9.22
N THR A 101 -3.47 -7.74 10.28
CA THR A 101 -4.77 -7.66 10.96
C THR A 101 -5.86 -7.18 10.00
N LEU A 102 -5.61 -6.15 9.19
CA LEU A 102 -6.61 -5.61 8.26
C LEU A 102 -6.92 -6.57 7.12
N LEU A 103 -5.88 -7.19 6.54
CA LEU A 103 -6.01 -8.14 5.44
C LEU A 103 -6.81 -9.38 5.83
N ARG A 104 -6.60 -9.91 7.05
CA ARG A 104 -7.36 -11.06 7.56
C ARG A 104 -8.87 -10.78 7.65
N TRP A 105 -9.26 -9.54 7.95
CA TRP A 105 -10.67 -9.16 8.06
C TRP A 105 -11.34 -8.99 6.68
N GLU A 106 -10.57 -8.63 5.66
CA GLU A 106 -11.00 -8.53 4.25
C GLU A 106 -11.03 -9.89 3.54
N GLY A 107 -10.71 -10.99 4.25
CA GLY A 107 -10.66 -12.33 3.68
C GLY A 107 -9.42 -12.61 2.83
N TRP A 108 -8.37 -11.78 2.94
CA TRP A 108 -7.09 -12.07 2.32
C TRP A 108 -6.34 -13.10 3.16
N GLU A 109 -6.08 -14.26 2.56
CA GLU A 109 -5.23 -15.30 3.14
C GLU A 109 -3.79 -15.10 2.66
N PRO A 110 -2.81 -14.90 3.56
CA PRO A 110 -1.41 -14.91 3.16
C PRO A 110 -1.13 -16.24 2.47
N HIS A 111 -0.55 -16.21 1.26
CA HIS A 111 -0.01 -17.41 0.65
C HIS A 111 1.17 -17.88 1.50
N VAL A 112 0.87 -18.68 2.52
CA VAL A 112 1.83 -19.50 3.23
C VAL A 112 2.35 -20.50 2.22
N ASN A 113 3.61 -20.35 1.81
CA ASN A 113 4.27 -21.38 1.01
C ASN A 113 4.25 -22.68 1.83
N ALA A 114 3.57 -23.70 1.28
CA ALA A 114 3.60 -25.07 1.78
C ALA A 114 4.94 -25.74 1.49
#